data_AF-A0A9W7NF65-F1
#
_entry.id   AF-A0A9W7NF65-F1
#
_cell.length_a   1.000
_cell.length_b   1.000
_cell.length_c   1.000
_cell.angle_alpha   90.00
_cell.angle_beta   90.00
_cell.angle_gamma   90.00
#
_symmetry.space_group_name_H-M   'P 1'
#
loop_
_entity.id
_entity.type
_entity.pdbx_description
1 polymer ?
#
loop_
_entity_poly.entity_id
_entity_poly.type
_entity_poly.pdbx_seq_one_letter_code
_entity_poly.pdbx_strand_id
1 'polypeptide(L)'
;MSAAAFLMAHGRIWAEGARPRNIQPGAAQACYQNAFRLATHHPREYRYAEGIALVPEFNVPVEHAWCVTDEGTVVDPTWDDAESAFYFGVAFDMVTLSKVYSVIETGGVFGYENWRVAAPVLLSGTHLNSSADPDFQGSSENKVAARPAAFDGLIERFGC
;
A
#
# COMPACT_ATOMS: atom_id res chain seq x y z
N MET A 1 -11.79 -15.92 0.35
CA MET A 1 -11.37 -14.85 -0.57
C MET A 1 -9.85 -14.93 -0.74
N SER A 2 -9.30 -14.75 -1.94
CA SER A 2 -7.84 -14.70 -2.17
C SER A 2 -7.27 -13.32 -1.86
N ALA A 3 -5.94 -13.22 -1.70
CA ALA A 3 -5.24 -11.94 -1.51
C ALA A 3 -5.52 -10.97 -2.67
N ALA A 4 -5.41 -11.46 -3.91
CA ALA A 4 -5.72 -10.66 -5.10
C ALA A 4 -7.19 -10.17 -5.12
N ALA A 5 -8.15 -11.03 -4.76
CA ALA A 5 -9.55 -10.62 -4.69
C ALA A 5 -9.79 -9.56 -3.60
N PHE A 6 -9.12 -9.67 -2.45
CA PHE A 6 -9.16 -8.64 -1.42
C PHE A 6 -8.55 -7.32 -1.91
N LEU A 7 -7.38 -7.38 -2.55
CA LEU A 7 -6.70 -6.21 -3.09
C LEU A 7 -7.56 -5.51 -4.15
N MET A 8 -8.24 -6.26 -5.02
CA MET A 8 -9.17 -5.70 -6.00
C MET A 8 -10.42 -5.09 -5.37
N ALA A 9 -10.90 -5.65 -4.26
CA ALA A 9 -12.11 -5.16 -3.58
C ALA A 9 -11.85 -3.94 -2.68
N HIS A 10 -10.66 -3.82 -2.11
CA HIS A 10 -10.34 -2.83 -1.08
C HIS A 10 -9.19 -1.88 -1.46
N GLY A 11 -8.40 -2.24 -2.47
CA GLY A 11 -7.28 -1.45 -2.93
C GLY A 11 -7.72 -0.21 -3.70
N ARG A 12 -6.85 0.80 -3.70
CA ARG A 12 -7.02 2.02 -4.48
C ARG A 12 -5.70 2.46 -5.09
N ILE A 13 -5.80 3.30 -6.12
CA ILE A 13 -4.64 4.02 -6.66
C ILE A 13 -4.29 5.11 -5.66
N TRP A 14 -3.00 5.23 -5.35
CA TRP A 14 -2.47 6.27 -4.48
C TRP A 14 -1.74 7.33 -5.29
N ALA A 15 -1.80 8.57 -4.84
CA ALA A 15 -1.04 9.66 -5.45
C ALA A 15 0.45 9.46 -5.16
N GLU A 16 1.25 9.50 -6.21
CA GLU A 16 2.69 9.45 -6.15
C GLU A 16 3.26 10.66 -5.38
N GLY A 17 4.41 10.46 -4.75
CA GLY A 17 5.06 11.49 -3.96
C GLY A 17 6.55 11.28 -3.88
N ALA A 18 7.31 12.36 -4.00
CA ALA A 18 8.74 12.32 -3.75
C ALA A 18 8.99 12.03 -2.27
N ARG A 19 9.98 11.18 -1.98
CA ARG A 19 10.34 10.89 -0.60
C ARG A 19 10.77 12.17 0.12
N PRO A 20 10.18 12.51 1.28
CA PRO A 20 10.60 13.64 2.09
C PRO A 20 12.10 13.61 2.40
N ARG A 21 12.78 14.76 2.31
CA ARG A 21 14.24 14.88 2.49
C ARG A 21 14.75 14.38 3.85
N ASN A 22 13.90 14.39 4.87
CA ASN A 22 14.21 13.92 6.21
C ASN A 22 14.05 12.40 6.39
N ILE A 23 13.52 11.69 5.39
CA ILE A 23 13.40 10.23 5.40
C ILE A 23 14.56 9.66 4.59
N GLN A 24 15.46 8.97 5.28
CA GLN A 24 16.55 8.27 4.62
C GLN A 24 16.05 6.99 3.94
N PRO A 25 16.57 6.66 2.74
CA PRO A 25 16.29 5.37 2.11
C PRO A 25 16.70 4.24 3.05
N GLY A 26 15.81 3.27 3.21
CA GLY A 26 16.11 1.99 3.84
C GLY A 26 16.85 1.05 2.90
N ALA A 27 17.15 -0.16 3.38
CA ALA A 27 17.80 -1.16 2.57
C ALA A 27 16.92 -1.59 1.39
N ALA A 28 17.52 -1.76 0.21
CA ALA A 28 16.84 -2.33 -0.95
C ALA A 28 16.26 -3.71 -0.62
N GLN A 29 15.13 -4.05 -1.26
CA GLN A 29 14.38 -5.31 -1.04
C GLN A 29 13.81 -5.49 0.39
N ALA A 30 13.93 -4.49 1.28
CA ALA A 30 13.36 -4.52 2.62
C ALA A 30 12.09 -3.65 2.74
N CYS A 31 11.31 -3.50 1.65
CA CYS A 31 10.19 -2.54 1.58
C CYS A 31 9.18 -2.69 2.71
N TYR A 32 8.79 -3.93 3.02
CA TYR A 32 7.89 -4.24 4.14
C TYR A 32 8.42 -3.72 5.48
N GLN A 33 9.70 -3.94 5.76
CA GLN A 33 10.30 -3.52 7.02
C GLN A 33 10.55 -2.01 7.07
N ASN A 34 10.96 -1.41 5.96
CA ASN A 34 11.19 0.03 5.86
C ASN A 34 9.88 0.81 6.08
N ALA A 35 8.81 0.42 5.37
CA ALA A 35 7.48 1.01 5.52
C ALA A 35 6.92 0.81 6.93
N PHE A 36 7.05 -0.39 7.49
CA PHE A 36 6.57 -0.65 8.85
C PHE A 36 7.30 0.19 9.90
N ARG A 37 8.63 0.30 9.83
CA ARG A 37 9.42 1.16 10.73
C ARG A 37 9.00 2.61 10.60
N LEU A 38 8.79 3.10 9.39
CA LEU A 38 8.35 4.48 9.15
C LEU A 38 6.98 4.74 9.79
N ALA A 39 5.98 3.89 9.52
CA ALA A 39 4.65 4.01 10.10
C ALA A 39 4.64 3.88 11.63
N THR A 40 5.46 2.99 12.20
CA THR A 40 5.50 2.78 13.67
C THR A 40 6.26 3.86 14.42
N HIS A 41 7.29 4.47 13.82
CA HIS A 41 8.00 5.60 14.41
C HIS A 41 7.21 6.91 14.31
N HIS A 42 6.38 7.05 13.26
CA HIS A 42 5.58 8.25 13.00
C HIS A 42 4.10 7.91 12.79
N PRO A 43 3.42 7.27 13.76
CA PRO A 43 2.07 6.72 13.59
C PRO A 43 0.99 7.78 13.43
N ARG A 44 1.32 9.06 13.65
CA ARG A 44 0.43 10.20 13.43
C ARG A 44 0.59 10.85 12.06
N GLU A 45 1.63 10.48 11.32
CA GLU A 45 1.98 11.11 10.04
C GLU A 45 1.85 10.09 8.89
N TYR A 46 2.12 8.81 9.17
CA TYR A 46 2.22 7.78 8.15
C TYR A 46 1.41 6.55 8.51
N ARG A 47 0.69 6.03 7.51
CA ARG A 47 0.00 4.74 7.60
C ARG A 47 0.67 3.73 6.69
N TYR A 48 0.83 2.52 7.19
CA TYR A 48 1.38 1.42 6.41
C TYR A 48 0.41 1.04 5.29
N ALA A 49 0.94 0.89 4.08
CA ALA A 49 0.20 0.42 2.93
C ALA A 49 0.98 -0.69 2.20
N GLU A 50 0.23 -1.63 1.62
CA GLU A 50 0.78 -2.74 0.85
C GLU A 50 -0.08 -3.02 -0.38
N GLY A 51 0.54 -3.51 -1.44
CA GLY A 51 -0.13 -3.87 -2.67
C GLY A 51 0.85 -4.08 -3.82
N ILE A 52 0.47 -3.63 -5.01
CA ILE A 52 1.29 -3.71 -6.22
C ILE A 52 1.83 -2.32 -6.56
N ALA A 53 3.13 -2.25 -6.80
CA ALA A 53 3.80 -1.07 -7.30
C ALA A 53 4.48 -1.34 -8.65
N LEU A 54 4.55 -0.32 -9.50
CA LEU A 54 5.15 -0.38 -10.83
C LEU A 54 6.07 0.82 -11.05
N VAL A 55 7.36 0.59 -11.18
CA VAL A 55 8.31 1.62 -11.65
C VAL A 55 8.32 1.60 -13.18
N PRO A 56 8.11 2.75 -13.87
CA PRO A 56 8.06 2.80 -15.33
C PRO A 56 9.33 2.27 -16.02
N GLU A 57 10.50 2.46 -15.39
CA GLU A 57 11.77 2.03 -15.94
C GLU A 57 11.86 0.50 -16.11
N PHE A 58 11.37 -0.26 -15.14
CA PHE A 58 11.43 -1.72 -15.17
C PHE A 58 10.19 -2.37 -15.78
N ASN A 59 9.05 -1.65 -15.80
CA ASN A 59 7.76 -2.08 -16.34
C ASN A 59 7.30 -3.49 -15.87
N VAL A 60 7.72 -3.87 -14.66
CA VAL A 60 7.33 -5.13 -13.99
C VAL A 60 6.60 -4.75 -12.70
N PRO A 61 5.31 -5.11 -12.56
CA PRO A 61 4.59 -4.94 -11.31
C PRO A 61 5.19 -5.85 -10.24
N VAL A 62 5.39 -5.32 -9.03
CA VAL A 62 5.92 -6.07 -7.89
C VAL A 62 5.04 -5.88 -6.66
N GLU A 63 4.95 -6.90 -5.82
CA GLU A 63 4.44 -6.71 -4.46
C GLU A 63 5.35 -5.76 -3.70
N HIS A 64 4.75 -4.76 -3.06
CA HIS A 64 5.49 -3.70 -2.42
C HIS A 64 4.75 -3.12 -1.24
N ALA A 65 5.50 -2.47 -0.34
CA ALA A 65 4.97 -1.74 0.78
C ALA A 65 5.55 -0.33 0.86
N TRP A 66 4.70 0.60 1.25
CA TRP A 66 4.98 2.01 1.37
C TRP A 66 4.22 2.60 2.56
N CYS A 67 4.39 3.89 2.79
CA CYS A 67 3.57 4.66 3.70
C CYS A 67 2.68 5.63 2.93
N VAL A 68 1.57 6.02 3.51
CA VAL A 68 0.70 7.08 2.97
C VAL A 68 0.51 8.16 4.02
N THR A 69 0.55 9.42 3.59
CA THR A 69 0.24 10.58 4.45
C THR A 69 -1.26 10.72 4.67
N ASP A 70 -1.66 11.64 5.55
CA ASP A 70 -3.07 11.95 5.77
C ASP A 70 -3.77 12.53 4.53
N GLU A 71 -3.00 13.19 3.65
CA GLU A 71 -3.46 13.72 2.36
C GLU A 71 -3.58 12.62 1.28
N GLY A 72 -3.16 11.38 1.59
CA GLY A 72 -3.20 10.26 0.65
C GLY A 72 -2.05 10.22 -0.36
N THR A 73 -0.93 10.88 -0.05
CA THR A 73 0.30 10.85 -0.86
C THR A 73 1.20 9.70 -0.41
N VAL A 74 1.78 8.98 -1.37
CA VAL A 74 2.75 7.92 -1.12
C VAL A 74 4.05 8.49 -0.59
N VAL A 75 4.59 7.82 0.42
CA VAL A 75 5.94 7.97 0.92
C VAL A 75 6.59 6.59 0.88
N ASP A 76 7.46 6.38 -0.11
CA ASP A 76 8.19 5.13 -0.27
C ASP A 76 9.57 5.24 0.40
N PRO A 77 9.81 4.56 1.53
CA PRO A 77 11.11 4.63 2.20
C PRO A 77 12.17 3.74 1.54
N THR A 78 11.90 3.10 0.40
CA THR A 78 12.79 2.12 -0.23
C THR A 78 13.28 2.57 -1.59
N TRP A 79 12.42 3.10 -2.45
CA TRP A 79 12.80 3.57 -3.78
C TRP A 79 13.19 5.04 -3.79
N ASP A 80 14.20 5.37 -4.60
CA ASP A 80 14.69 6.75 -4.74
C ASP A 80 13.81 7.58 -5.70
N ASP A 81 13.34 6.98 -6.80
CA ASP A 81 12.49 7.64 -7.81
C ASP A 81 11.01 7.26 -7.64
N ALA A 82 10.54 7.24 -6.39
CA ALA A 82 9.19 6.82 -6.03
C ALA A 82 8.08 7.68 -6.68
N GLU A 83 8.36 8.96 -6.96
CA GLU A 83 7.45 9.87 -7.66
C GLU A 83 7.16 9.47 -9.12
N SER A 84 7.94 8.55 -9.69
CA SER A 84 7.68 8.01 -11.03
C SER A 84 6.83 6.75 -11.00
N ALA A 85 6.68 6.12 -9.84
CA ALA A 85 6.04 4.83 -9.70
C ALA A 85 4.51 4.94 -9.54
N PHE A 86 3.82 3.88 -9.94
CA PHE A 86 2.39 3.70 -9.72
C PHE A 86 2.16 2.78 -8.53
N TYR A 87 1.20 3.14 -7.67
CA TYR A 87 0.90 2.40 -6.44
C TYR A 87 -0.59 2.04 -6.38
N PHE A 88 -0.89 0.74 -6.34
CA PHE A 88 -2.24 0.22 -6.13
C PHE A 88 -2.25 -0.68 -4.90
N GLY A 89 -2.96 -0.28 -3.85
CA GLY A 89 -2.91 -1.04 -2.60
C GLY A 89 -3.89 -0.60 -1.52
N VAL A 90 -3.79 -1.27 -0.38
CA VAL A 90 -4.61 -1.04 0.82
C VAL A 90 -3.73 -0.41 1.90
N ALA A 91 -4.22 0.67 2.51
CA ALA A 91 -3.63 1.22 3.73
C ALA A 91 -4.32 0.62 4.95
N PHE A 92 -3.54 0.30 5.97
CA PHE A 92 -4.00 -0.29 7.22
C PHE A 92 -3.96 0.76 8.33
N ASP A 93 -5.03 0.84 9.12
CA ASP A 93 -4.97 1.54 10.40
C ASP A 93 -4.07 0.77 11.38
N MET A 94 -3.55 1.47 12.39
CA MET A 94 -2.60 0.87 13.33
C MET A 94 -3.18 -0.28 14.16
N VAL A 95 -4.50 -0.30 14.41
CA VAL A 95 -5.14 -1.39 15.16
C VAL A 95 -5.18 -2.64 14.30
N THR A 96 -5.62 -2.53 13.05
CA THR A 96 -5.63 -3.64 12.09
C THR A 96 -4.21 -4.12 11.82
N LEU A 97 -3.27 -3.20 11.56
CA LEU A 97 -1.86 -3.52 11.32
C LEU A 97 -1.26 -4.28 12.51
N SER A 98 -1.49 -3.81 13.74
CA SER A 98 -0.99 -4.48 14.95
C SER A 98 -1.54 -5.90 15.11
N LYS A 99 -2.84 -6.10 14.85
CA LYS A 99 -3.46 -7.43 14.90
C LYS A 99 -2.87 -8.36 13.84
N VAL A 100 -2.69 -7.88 12.60
CA VAL A 100 -2.09 -8.68 11.54
C VAL A 100 -0.64 -9.04 11.90
N TYR A 101 0.17 -8.07 12.31
CA TYR A 101 1.55 -8.30 12.71
C TYR A 101 1.67 -9.27 13.90
N SER A 102 0.72 -9.28 14.83
CA SER A 102 0.72 -10.22 15.95
C SER A 102 0.55 -11.69 15.55
N VAL A 103 0.09 -11.96 14.32
CA VAL A 103 -0.12 -13.31 13.80
C VAL A 103 0.86 -13.69 12.69
N ILE A 104 1.38 -12.73 11.91
CA ILE A 104 2.36 -13.02 10.85
C ILE A 104 3.81 -12.72 11.26
N GLU A 105 4.05 -11.92 12.30
CA GLU A 105 5.38 -11.53 12.83
C GLU A 105 6.33 -10.81 11.84
N THR A 106 5.87 -10.55 10.61
CA THR A 106 6.59 -9.83 9.54
C THR A 106 5.64 -8.86 8.82
N GLY A 107 6.15 -8.01 7.92
CA GLY A 107 5.30 -7.41 6.88
C GLY A 107 5.12 -8.35 5.69
N GLY A 108 4.45 -7.88 4.63
CA GLY A 108 4.13 -8.71 3.46
C GLY A 108 2.83 -9.47 3.64
N VAL A 109 1.78 -8.77 4.07
CA VAL A 109 0.42 -9.27 4.33
C VAL A 109 -0.15 -10.03 3.13
N PHE A 110 0.10 -9.57 1.91
CA PHE A 110 -0.44 -10.17 0.68
C PHE A 110 0.39 -11.33 0.14
N GLY A 111 1.60 -11.55 0.68
CA GLY A 111 2.42 -12.71 0.32
C GLY A 111 1.71 -14.03 0.63
N TYR A 112 1.91 -15.05 -0.22
CA TYR A 112 1.12 -16.28 -0.22
C TYR A 112 0.97 -16.97 1.15
N GLU A 113 2.06 -17.15 1.89
CA GLU A 113 2.01 -17.79 3.22
C GLU A 113 1.40 -16.89 4.29
N ASN A 114 1.70 -15.58 4.25
CA ASN A 114 1.20 -14.61 5.22
C ASN A 114 -0.30 -14.38 5.07
N TRP A 115 -0.83 -14.37 3.84
CA TRP A 115 -2.26 -14.19 3.57
C TRP A 115 -3.11 -15.26 4.26
N ARG A 116 -2.64 -16.51 4.31
CA ARG A 116 -3.38 -17.61 4.97
C ARG A 116 -3.65 -17.33 6.44
N VAL A 117 -2.75 -16.60 7.10
CA VAL A 117 -2.81 -16.26 8.52
C VAL A 117 -3.45 -14.90 8.74
N ALA A 118 -3.20 -13.93 7.86
CA ALA A 118 -3.76 -12.58 7.95
C ALA A 118 -5.25 -12.52 7.56
N ALA A 119 -5.69 -13.34 6.59
CA ALA A 119 -7.05 -13.27 6.05
C ALA A 119 -8.14 -13.44 7.12
N PRO A 120 -8.08 -14.41 8.06
CA PRO A 120 -9.06 -14.49 9.14
C PRO A 120 -9.18 -13.20 9.96
N VAL A 121 -8.07 -12.50 10.23
CA VAL A 121 -8.06 -11.23 10.97
C VAL A 121 -8.70 -10.12 10.15
N LEU A 122 -8.30 -10.00 8.88
CA LEU A 122 -8.78 -8.94 7.97
C LEU A 122 -10.26 -9.12 7.58
N LEU A 123 -10.74 -10.36 7.49
CA LEU A 123 -12.11 -10.68 7.06
C LEU A 123 -13.10 -10.74 8.22
N SER A 124 -12.64 -10.92 9.46
CA SER A 124 -13.52 -11.02 10.64
C SER A 124 -13.84 -9.68 11.30
N GLY A 125 -13.07 -8.63 11.01
CA GLY A 125 -13.13 -7.38 11.76
C GLY A 125 -13.11 -6.13 10.89
N THR A 126 -13.91 -6.07 9.82
CA THR A 126 -13.97 -4.98 8.83
C THR A 126 -14.12 -3.57 9.45
N HIS A 127 -13.00 -3.02 9.90
CA HIS A 127 -12.67 -1.59 9.90
C HIS A 127 -11.48 -1.39 8.97
N LEU A 128 -11.54 -1.99 7.78
CA LEU A 128 -10.69 -1.58 6.68
C LEU A 128 -11.25 -0.27 6.18
N ASN A 129 -10.43 0.77 6.10
CA ASN A 129 -10.87 2.12 5.75
C ASN A 129 -11.70 2.17 4.45
N SER A 130 -13.02 2.06 4.58
CA SER A 130 -14.00 2.35 3.55
C SER A 130 -14.27 3.85 3.57
N SER A 131 -13.30 4.68 3.16
CA SER A 131 -13.54 6.12 2.92
C SER A 131 -14.24 6.91 4.07
N ALA A 132 -14.27 6.42 5.30
CA ALA A 132 -15.16 6.90 6.35
C ALA A 132 -14.61 6.70 7.77
N ASP A 133 -13.29 6.79 7.92
CA ASP A 133 -12.73 7.12 9.23
C ASP A 133 -12.91 8.64 9.39
N PRO A 134 -13.79 9.12 10.29
CA PRO A 134 -14.12 10.55 10.40
C PRO A 134 -12.93 11.42 10.81
N ASP A 135 -11.88 10.81 11.35
CA ASP A 135 -10.61 11.47 11.70
C ASP A 135 -9.61 11.49 10.53
N PHE A 136 -9.93 10.85 9.40
CA PHE A 136 -9.15 10.91 8.16
C PHE A 136 -9.95 11.60 7.06
N GLN A 137 -9.86 12.93 7.04
CA GLN A 137 -10.42 13.75 5.98
C GLN A 137 -9.52 13.74 4.74
N GLY A 138 -9.43 12.58 4.07
CA GLY A 138 -9.05 12.57 2.66
C GLY A 138 -10.16 13.24 1.88
N SER A 139 -9.87 14.38 1.25
CA SER A 139 -10.86 15.16 0.49
C SER A 139 -11.64 14.25 -0.46
N SER A 140 -12.95 14.20 -0.25
CA SER A 140 -13.92 13.52 -1.09
C SER A 140 -14.08 14.24 -2.43
N GLU A 141 -13.01 14.27 -3.21
CA GLU A 141 -13.06 14.53 -4.64
C GLU A 141 -12.21 13.45 -5.31
N ASN A 142 -12.81 12.27 -5.42
CA ASN A 142 -12.45 11.29 -6.43
C ASN A 142 -12.60 11.96 -7.81
N LYS A 143 -11.58 12.71 -8.23
CA LYS A 143 -11.20 12.60 -9.63
C LYS A 143 -10.71 11.17 -9.77
N VAL A 144 -11.56 10.35 -10.38
CA VAL A 144 -11.08 9.20 -11.15
C VAL A 144 -9.99 9.78 -12.05
N ALA A 145 -8.74 9.75 -11.59
CA ALA A 145 -7.61 10.03 -12.44
C ALA A 145 -7.79 9.04 -13.59
N ALA A 146 -7.94 9.57 -14.80
CA ALA A 146 -8.17 8.75 -15.97
C ALA A 146 -7.13 7.63 -15.94
N ARG A 147 -7.60 6.38 -16.08
CA ARG A 147 -6.73 5.20 -16.14
C ARG A 147 -5.56 5.52 -17.07
N PRO A 148 -4.31 5.50 -16.58
CA PRO A 148 -3.17 5.72 -17.47
C PRO A 148 -3.17 4.61 -18.52
N ALA A 149 -2.93 4.94 -19.79
CA ALA A 149 -2.88 3.97 -20.88
C ALA A 149 -1.87 2.82 -20.63
N ALA A 150 -0.88 3.04 -19.76
CA ALA A 150 0.05 2.02 -19.29
C ALA A 150 -0.63 0.88 -18.52
N PHE A 151 -1.73 1.16 -17.81
CA PHE A 151 -2.49 0.17 -17.04
C PHE A 151 -3.42 -0.66 -17.95
N ASP A 152 -4.03 -0.03 -18.97
CA ASP A 152 -4.85 -0.73 -19.97
C ASP A 152 -4.01 -1.74 -20.77
N GLY A 153 -2.78 -1.36 -21.15
CA GLY A 153 -1.84 -2.26 -21.82
C GLY A 153 -1.38 -3.45 -20.98
N LEU A 154 -1.49 -3.39 -19.64
CA LEU A 154 -1.14 -4.49 -18.75
C LEU A 154 -2.29 -5.52 -18.64
N ILE A 155 -3.54 -5.05 -18.55
CA ILE A 155 -4.73 -5.91 -18.55
C ILE A 155 -4.85 -6.66 -19.88
N GLU A 156 -4.64 -5.97 -21.01
CA GLU A 156 -4.67 -6.58 -22.34
C GLU A 156 -3.54 -7.60 -22.57
N ARG A 157 -2.38 -7.41 -21.94
CA ARG A 157 -1.21 -8.28 -22.11
C ARG A 157 -1.18 -9.48 -21.16
N PHE A 158 -1.86 -9.41 -20.02
CA PHE A 158 -1.87 -10.45 -18.99
C PHE A 158 -3.24 -11.07 -18.71
N GLY A 159 -4.30 -10.69 -19.44
CA GLY A 159 -5.54 -11.45 -19.61
C GLY A 159 -6.20 -11.93 -18.31
N CYS A 160 -6.92 -11.04 -17.64
CA CYS A 160 -8.02 -11.40 -16.73
C CYS A 160 -9.36 -11.07 -17.40
#